data_AF-A0A2G9TWE7-F1
#
_entry.id   AF-A0A2G9TWE7-F1
#
_cell.length_a   1.000
_cell.length_b   1.000
_cell.length_c   1.000
_cell.angle_alpha   90.00
_cell.angle_beta   90.00
_cell.angle_gamma   90.00
#
_symmetry.space_group_name_H-M   'P 1'
#
loop_
_entity.id
_entity.type
_entity.pdbx_description
1 polymer ?
#
loop_
_entity_poly.entity_id
_entity_poly.type
_entity_poly.pdbx_seq_one_letter_code
_entity_poly.pdbx_strand_id
1 'polypeptide(L)'
;MPDAYDTDQIVIRWNGKHPIEVNSEIRMPDMRLRAIQHAIRNDTYVTGIWSCALAEFHVDREIMHHIIQSYVPTALIVVISWFSFWLDVEAVPGR
;
A
#
# COMPACT_ATOMS: atom_id res chain seq x y z
N MET A 1 20.84 15.67 -25.53
CA MET A 1 21.47 16.16 -24.29
C MET A 1 22.15 14.98 -23.62
N PRO A 2 23.48 14.94 -23.40
CA PRO A 2 24.10 13.85 -22.68
C PRO A 2 24.38 14.32 -21.24
N ASP A 3 23.39 14.25 -20.37
CA ASP A 3 23.60 14.36 -18.91
C ASP A 3 24.11 13.02 -18.36
N ALA A 4 25.04 12.40 -19.09
CA ALA A 4 25.50 11.03 -18.90
C ALA A 4 26.89 11.06 -18.26
N TYR A 5 26.95 11.26 -16.95
CA TYR A 5 28.19 11.17 -16.18
C TYR A 5 28.45 9.70 -15.81
N ASP A 6 29.64 9.20 -16.16
CA ASP A 6 30.07 7.84 -15.81
C ASP A 6 30.38 7.74 -14.31
N THR A 7 30.45 6.53 -13.77
CA THR A 7 30.70 6.26 -12.34
C THR A 7 32.08 6.75 -11.90
N ASP A 8 33.03 6.90 -12.83
CA ASP A 8 34.34 7.50 -12.59
C ASP A 8 34.26 9.02 -12.33
N GLN A 9 33.17 9.68 -12.75
CA GLN A 9 32.96 11.12 -12.56
C GLN A 9 32.02 11.42 -11.40
N ILE A 10 30.95 10.64 -11.24
CA ILE A 10 29.93 10.86 -10.20
C ILE A 10 29.50 9.53 -9.57
N VAL A 11 29.63 9.44 -8.24
CA VAL A 11 29.13 8.31 -7.45
C VAL A 11 28.00 8.79 -6.55
N ILE A 12 26.81 8.26 -6.76
CA ILE A 12 25.64 8.57 -5.92
C ILE A 12 25.63 7.62 -4.73
N ARG A 13 25.58 8.17 -3.51
CA ARG A 13 25.46 7.39 -2.28
C ARG A 13 24.40 7.98 -1.38
N TRP A 14 23.68 7.09 -0.71
CA TRP A 14 22.79 7.45 0.38
C TRP A 14 23.59 8.05 1.55
N ASN A 15 23.09 9.15 2.10
CA ASN A 15 23.76 9.83 3.21
C ASN A 15 23.34 9.21 4.55
N GLY A 16 24.29 8.54 5.22
CA GLY A 16 24.11 8.04 6.59
C GLY A 16 23.28 6.75 6.72
N LYS A 17 22.95 6.40 7.96
CA LYS A 17 22.20 5.17 8.31
C LYS A 17 20.69 5.25 8.04
N HIS A 18 20.14 6.47 8.02
CA HIS A 18 18.72 6.74 7.76
C HIS A 18 18.62 7.79 6.66
N PRO A 19 18.90 7.42 5.40
CA PRO A 19 18.95 8.39 4.30
C PRO A 19 17.57 8.90 3.88
N ILE A 20 16.50 8.25 4.34
CA ILE A 20 15.13 8.57 3.97
C ILE A 20 14.38 8.85 5.26
N GLU A 21 14.10 10.13 5.50
CA GLU A 21 13.33 10.61 6.63
C GLU A 21 11.84 10.58 6.26
N VAL A 22 11.03 9.93 7.10
CA VAL A 22 9.59 9.84 6.89
C VAL A 22 8.89 10.69 7.92
N ASN A 23 8.01 11.57 7.45
CA ASN A 23 7.10 12.27 8.34
C ASN A 23 5.99 11.30 8.80
N SER A 24 5.91 11.07 10.11
CA SER A 24 4.88 10.25 10.76
C SER A 24 3.45 10.79 10.59
N GLU A 25 3.30 12.06 10.20
CA GLU A 25 2.00 12.69 9.93
C GLU A 25 1.48 12.40 8.51
N ILE A 26 2.35 11.92 7.60
CA ILE A 26 1.91 11.54 6.26
C ILE A 26 1.14 10.22 6.36
N ARG A 27 -0.19 10.34 6.40
CA ARG A 27 -1.12 9.21 6.30
C ARG A 27 -1.69 9.18 4.90
N MET A 28 -1.47 8.08 4.19
CA MET A 28 -2.18 7.82 2.93
C MET A 28 -3.51 7.12 3.26
N PRO A 29 -4.63 7.51 2.65
CA PRO A 29 -5.96 7.04 3.05
C PRO A 29 -6.19 5.53 2.85
N ASP A 30 -5.53 4.91 1.87
CA ASP A 30 -5.68 3.48 1.54
C ASP A 30 -4.40 2.66 1.79
N MET A 31 -3.36 3.28 2.34
CA MET A 31 -1.99 2.77 2.26
C MET A 31 -1.21 3.10 3.53
N ARG A 32 -0.64 2.08 4.17
CA ARG A 32 0.25 2.25 5.32
C ARG A 32 1.68 1.90 4.94
N LEU A 33 2.60 2.84 5.14
CA LEU A 33 4.01 2.58 4.92
C LEU A 33 4.52 1.55 5.95
N ARG A 34 4.96 0.38 5.46
CA ARG A 34 5.47 -0.72 6.29
C ARG A 34 6.96 -0.57 6.54
N ALA A 35 7.73 -0.34 5.47
CA ALA A 35 9.18 -0.25 5.54
C ALA A 35 9.71 0.50 4.32
N ILE A 36 10.89 1.12 4.48
CA ILE A 36 11.64 1.69 3.37
C ILE A 36 12.97 0.96 3.29
N GLN A 37 13.30 0.46 2.10
CA GLN A 37 14.60 -0.12 1.82
C GLN A 37 15.36 0.82 0.88
N HIS A 38 16.62 1.09 1.21
CA HIS A 38 17.51 1.86 0.36
C HIS A 38 18.51 0.91 -0.30
N ALA A 39 18.63 1.01 -1.61
CA ALA A 39 19.57 0.23 -2.41
C ALA A 39 20.42 1.16 -3.27
N ILE A 40 21.62 0.70 -3.62
CA ILE A 40 22.48 1.35 -4.59
C ILE A 40 22.70 0.32 -5.69
N ARG A 41 22.43 0.72 -6.94
CA ARG A 41 22.63 -0.12 -8.12
C ARG A 41 23.55 0.61 -9.07
N ASN A 42 24.60 -0.07 -9.52
CA ASN A 42 25.38 0.37 -10.66
C ASN A 42 24.85 -0.37 -11.88
N ASP A 43 24.37 0.37 -12.88
CA ASP A 43 23.75 -0.20 -14.07
C ASP A 43 24.60 0.13 -15.30
N THR A 44 24.78 -0.86 -16.16
CA THR A 44 25.68 -0.77 -17.32
C THR A 44 24.87 -0.37 -18.54
N TYR A 45 25.05 0.87 -19.00
CA TYR A 45 24.41 1.39 -20.21
C TYR A 45 25.40 1.42 -21.38
N VAL A 46 24.88 1.56 -22.60
CA VAL A 46 25.68 1.71 -23.83
C VAL A 46 26.61 2.93 -23.77
N THR A 47 26.27 3.90 -22.91
CA THR A 47 26.98 5.16 -22.71
C THR A 47 27.97 5.15 -21.54
N GLY A 48 28.06 4.07 -20.75
CA GLY A 48 28.90 4.04 -19.55
C GLY A 48 28.29 3.28 -18.37
N ILE A 49 29.03 3.18 -17.27
CA ILE A 49 28.51 2.63 -16.00
C ILE A 49 27.89 3.79 -15.23
N TRP A 50 26.62 3.71 -14.86
CA TRP A 50 25.95 4.77 -14.10
C TRP A 50 25.61 4.28 -12.70
N SER A 51 25.92 5.10 -11.69
CA SER A 51 25.57 4.83 -10.29
C SER A 51 24.18 5.40 -9.97
N CYS A 52 23.25 4.55 -9.57
CA CYS A 52 21.87 4.92 -9.24
C CYS A 52 21.55 4.60 -7.78
N ALA A 53 20.93 5.56 -7.09
CA ALA A 53 20.33 5.36 -5.77
C ALA A 53 18.85 4.99 -5.93
N LEU A 54 18.44 3.86 -5.35
CA LEU A 54 17.07 3.35 -5.40
C LEU A 54 16.47 3.34 -4.00
N ALA A 55 15.25 3.86 -3.88
CA ALA A 55 14.45 3.81 -2.67
C ALA A 55 13.20 2.96 -2.95
N GLU A 56 13.07 1.85 -2.24
CA GLU A 56 11.94 0.95 -2.34
C GLU A 56 11.00 1.17 -1.14
N PHE A 57 9.77 1.56 -1.44
CA PHE A 57 8.74 1.83 -0.45
C PHE A 57 7.81 0.62 -0.36
N HIS A 58 7.90 -0.14 0.73
CA HIS A 58 6.94 -1.21 1.00
C HIS A 58 5.73 -0.63 1.71
N VAL A 59 4.58 -0.74 1.06
CA VAL A 59 3.31 -0.20 1.53
C VAL A 59 2.30 -1.33 1.65
N ASP A 60 1.64 -1.43 2.80
CA ASP A 60 0.48 -2.30 3.00
C ASP A 60 -0.80 -1.56 2.62
N ARG A 61 -1.76 -2.27 2.04
CA ARG A 61 -3.09 -1.72 1.77
C ARG A 61 -3.92 -1.70 3.06
N GLU A 62 -4.34 -0.52 3.50
CA GLU A 62 -5.32 -0.39 4.59
C GLU A 62 -6.73 -0.46 4.01
N ILE A 63 -7.39 -1.61 4.17
CA ILE A 63 -8.73 -1.86 3.61
C ILE A 63 -9.85 -1.75 4.66
N MET A 64 -9.49 -1.46 5.90
CA MET A 64 -10.39 -1.50 7.06
C MET A 64 -11.59 -0.56 6.92
N HIS A 65 -11.39 0.64 6.37
CA HIS A 65 -12.48 1.60 6.16
C HIS A 65 -13.48 1.10 5.11
N HIS A 66 -12.98 0.53 4.02
CA HIS A 66 -13.80 -0.06 2.96
C HIS A 66 -14.60 -1.28 3.46
N ILE A 67 -14.01 -2.10 4.33
CA ILE A 67 -14.70 -3.23 4.96
C ILE A 67 -15.85 -2.73 5.82
N ILE A 68 -15.61 -1.78 6.72
CA ILE A 68 -16.67 -1.30 7.63
C ILE A 68 -17.81 -0.67 6.85
N GLN A 69 -17.51 0.09 5.79
CA GLN A 69 -18.54 0.78 5.03
C GLN A 69 -19.37 -0.15 4.12
N SER A 70 -18.78 -1.22 3.56
CA SER A 70 -19.48 -2.11 2.61
C SER A 70 -19.90 -3.45 3.20
N TYR A 71 -19.07 -4.08 4.03
CA TYR A 71 -19.35 -5.41 4.59
C TYR A 71 -20.31 -5.37 5.77
N VAL A 72 -20.26 -4.33 6.61
CA VAL A 72 -21.21 -4.20 7.73
C VAL A 72 -22.65 -4.06 7.25
N PRO A 73 -23.01 -3.14 6.32
CA PRO A 73 -24.40 -3.04 5.89
C PRO A 73 -24.89 -4.28 5.15
N THR A 74 -24.04 -4.92 4.34
CA THR A 74 -24.42 -6.16 3.64
C THR A 74 -24.61 -7.33 4.60
N ALA A 75 -23.74 -7.49 5.61
CA ALA A 75 -23.90 -8.50 6.66
C ALA A 75 -25.17 -8.27 7.47
N LEU A 76 -25.48 -7.02 7.83
CA LEU A 76 -26.73 -6.68 8.53
C LEU A 76 -27.95 -7.03 7.69
N ILE A 77 -27.94 -6.76 6.37
CA ILE A 77 -29.05 -7.14 5.47
C ILE A 77 -29.24 -8.66 5.44
N VAL A 78 -28.15 -9.43 5.35
CA VAL A 78 -28.22 -10.91 5.37
C VAL A 78 -28.78 -11.42 6.69
N VAL A 79 -28.32 -10.88 7.82
CA VAL A 79 -28.81 -11.26 9.16
C VAL A 79 -30.29 -10.92 9.32
N ILE A 80 -30.73 -9.73 8.91
CA ILE A 80 -32.14 -9.31 8.95
C ILE A 80 -32.98 -10.20 8.05
N SER A 81 -32.54 -10.51 6.84
CA SER A 81 -33.25 -11.44 5.94
C SER A 81 -33.43 -12.83 6.56
N TRP A 82 -32.46 -13.30 7.34
CA TRP A 82 -32.58 -14.56 8.04
C TRP A 82 -33.56 -14.48 9.22
N PHE A 83 -33.54 -13.39 9.99
CA PHE A 83 -34.52 -13.18 11.06
C PHE A 83 -35.94 -13.00 10.53
N SER A 84 -36.12 -12.35 9.38
CA SER A 84 -37.44 -12.24 8.72
C SER A 84 -38.01 -13.61 8.35
N PHE A 85 -37.16 -14.56 7.95
CA PHE A 85 -37.59 -15.95 7.70
C PHE A 85 -38.07 -16.65 8.99
N TRP A 86 -37.46 -16.37 10.14
CA TRP A 86 -37.92 -16.90 11.43
C TRP A 86 -39.23 -16.28 11.89
N LEU A 87 -39.44 -14.98 11.62
CA LEU A 87 -40.64 -14.25 12.04
C LEU A 87 -41.87 -14.60 11.19
N ASP A 88 -41.70 -14.85 9.90
CA ASP A 88 -42.81 -15.15 8.97
C ASP A 88 -43.27 -16.62 9.04
N VAL A 89 -42.45 -17.52 9.61
CA VAL A 89 -42.81 -18.94 9.80
C VAL A 89 -43.82 -19.16 10.93
N GLU A 90 -43.95 -18.26 11.91
CA GLU A 90 -44.98 -18.34 12.95
C GLU A 90 -46.29 -17.62 12.59
N ALA A 91 -46.31 -16.80 11.52
CA ALA A 91 -47.44 -15.92 11.19
C ALA A 91 -48.37 -16.44 10.08
N VAL A 92 -48.08 -17.59 9.46
CA VAL A 92 -49.06 -18.33 8.67
C VAL A 92 -49.68 -19.40 9.57
N PRO A 93 -50.81 -19.13 10.25
CA PRO A 93 -51.57 -20.22 10.84
C PRO A 93 -52.01 -21.12 9.70
N GLY A 94 -51.48 -22.35 9.69
CA GLY A 94 -52.08 -23.43 8.95
C GLY A 94 -53.50 -23.65 9.46
N ARG A 95 -54.43 -23.74 8.51
CA ARG A 95 -55.86 -24.07 8.65
C ARG A 95 -56.79 -22.92 9.03
#